data_AF-A0A2I1D9Q1-F1
#
_entry.id   AF-A0A2I1D9Q1-F1
#
_cell.length_a   1.000
_cell.length_b   1.000
_cell.length_c   1.000
_cell.angle_alpha   90.00
_cell.angle_beta   90.00
_cell.angle_gamma   90.00
#
_symmetry.space_group_name_H-M   'P 1'
#
loop_
_entity.id
_entity.type
_entity.pdbx_description
1 polymer ?
#
loop_
_entity_poly.entity_id
_entity_poly.type
_entity_poly.pdbx_seq_one_letter_code
_entity_poly.pdbx_strand_id
1 'polypeptide(L)' 'MSLLGKKFPTPVAKPMAPFFAAGVVILYGVNSFANVLMSTDEFKNDPRNPNAKNPKH' A
#
# COMPACT_ATOMS: atom_id res chain seq x y z
N MET A 1 5.44 19.08 33.46
CA MET A 1 4.31 18.69 32.58
C MET A 1 4.88 18.05 31.33
N SER A 2 4.32 16.93 30.86
CA SER A 2 4.76 16.31 29.59
C SER A 2 4.60 17.30 28.43
N LEU A 3 5.60 17.38 27.56
CA LEU A 3 5.63 18.28 26.39
C LEU A 3 4.43 18.06 25.43
N LEU A 4 3.78 16.89 25.52
CA LEU A 4 2.71 16.43 24.63
C LEU A 4 1.32 16.46 25.28
N GLY A 5 1.18 17.07 26.47
CA GLY A 5 -0.06 17.04 27.23
C GLY A 5 -0.38 15.66 27.84
N LYS A 6 -1.55 15.52 28.46
CA LYS A 6 -2.03 14.23 28.99
C LYS A 6 -2.57 13.36 27.86
N LYS A 7 -2.09 12.12 27.75
CA LYS A 7 -2.64 11.09 26.84
C LYS A 7 -3.80 10.36 27.53
N PHE A 8 -4.96 10.34 26.88
CA PHE A 8 -6.13 9.58 27.33
C PHE A 8 -6.25 8.25 26.57
N PRO A 9 -6.65 7.15 27.22
CA PRO A 9 -6.74 5.83 26.60
C PRO A 9 -8.06 5.64 25.82
N THR A 10 -8.28 6.45 24.79
CA THR A 10 -9.48 6.34 23.94
C THR A 10 -9.44 5.05 23.10
N PRO A 11 -10.53 4.27 23.01
CA PRO A 11 -10.57 3.04 22.22
C PRO A 11 -10.62 3.35 20.71
N VAL A 12 -9.45 3.43 20.06
CA VAL A 12 -9.35 3.69 18.61
C VAL A 12 -9.34 2.41 17.78
N ALA A 13 -8.64 1.36 18.23
CA ALA A 13 -8.42 0.17 17.42
C ALA A 13 -9.73 -0.57 17.08
N LYS A 14 -10.65 -0.72 18.05
CA LYS A 14 -11.88 -1.50 17.86
C LYS A 14 -12.84 -0.84 16.85
N PRO A 15 -13.19 0.46 16.95
CA PRO A 15 -14.01 1.11 15.93
C PRO A 15 -13.32 1.20 14.56
N MET A 16 -11.99 1.28 14.54
CA MET A 16 -11.21 1.40 13.29
C MET A 16 -10.90 0.08 12.60
N ALA A 17 -11.15 -1.06 13.25
CA ALA A 17 -10.90 -2.39 12.71
C ALA A 17 -11.40 -2.64 11.27
N PRO A 18 -12.67 -2.32 10.90
CA PRO A 18 -13.14 -2.53 9.53
C PRO A 18 -12.38 -1.67 8.50
N PHE A 19 -11.95 -0.46 8.87
CA PHE A 19 -11.18 0.42 7.98
C PHE A 19 -9.75 -0.08 7.78
N PHE A 20 -9.11 -0.60 8.84
CA PHE A 20 -7.81 -1.24 8.70
C PHE A 20 -7.89 -2.51 7.85
N ALA A 21 -8.90 -3.35 8.07
CA ALA A 21 -9.13 -4.54 7.25
C ALA A 21 -9.34 -4.17 5.78
N ALA A 22 -10.20 -3.20 5.48
CA ALA A 22 -10.41 -2.70 4.14
C ALA A 22 -9.12 -2.14 3.52
N GLY A 23 -8.35 -1.36 4.29
CA GLY A 23 -7.07 -0.81 3.84
C GLY A 23 -6.08 -1.89 3.42
N VAL A 24 -5.96 -2.97 4.19
CA VAL A 24 -5.10 -4.11 3.84
C VAL A 24 -5.58 -4.81 2.58
N VAL A 25 -6.89 -5.05 2.44
CA VAL A 25 -7.46 -5.70 1.25
C VAL A 25 -7.20 -4.86 -0.01
N ILE A 26 -7.45 -3.55 0.05
CA ILE A 26 -7.24 -2.66 -1.09
C ILE A 26 -5.76 -2.52 -1.41
N LEU A 27 -4.89 -2.40 -0.41
CA LEU A 27 -3.44 -2.36 -0.62
C LEU A 27 -2.96 -3.58 -1.39
N TYR A 28 -3.38 -4.77 -0.97
CA TYR A 28 -3.03 -6.02 -1.65
C TYR A 28 -3.59 -6.07 -3.08
N GLY A 29 -4.85 -5.69 -3.26
CA GLY A 29 -5.50 -5.67 -4.58
C GLY A 29 -4.82 -4.72 -5.56
N VAL A 30 -4.57 -3.47 -5.15
CA VAL A 30 -3.89 -2.46 -5.98
C VAL A 30 -2.46 -2.86 -6.27
N ASN A 31 -1.72 -3.39 -5.29
CA ASN A 31 -0.35 -3.84 -5.51
C ASN A 31 -0.29 -4.99 -6.54
N SER A 32 -1.17 -5.98 -6.40
CA SER A 32 -1.25 -7.12 -7.32
C SER A 32 -1.63 -6.66 -8.73
N PHE A 33 -2.63 -5.79 -8.84
CA PHE A 33 -3.10 -5.31 -10.14
C PHE A 33 -2.10 -4.38 -10.83
N ALA A 34 -1.40 -3.54 -10.08
CA ALA A 34 -0.32 -2.71 -10.62
C ALA A 34 0.78 -3.57 -11.25
N ASN A 35 1.17 -4.69 -10.62
CA ASN A 35 2.15 -5.61 -11.21
C ASN A 35 1.69 -6.19 -12.55
N VAL A 36 0.40 -6.52 -12.69
CA VAL A 36 -0.18 -6.99 -13.95
C VAL A 36 -0.12 -5.88 -15.01
N LEU A 37 -0.59 -4.68 -14.69
CA LEU A 37 -0.60 -3.55 -15.63
C LEU A 37 0.80 -3.16 -16.10
N MET A 38 1.79 -3.19 -15.22
CA MET A 38 3.19 -2.96 -15.57
C MET A 38 3.77 -4.01 -16.52
N SER A 39 3.12 -5.16 -16.70
CA SER A 39 3.56 -6.20 -17.64
C SER A 39 2.87 -6.16 -19.01
N THR A 40 1.92 -5.23 -19.20
CA THR A 40 1.23 -5.03 -20.47
C THR A 40 2.16 -4.53 -21.57
N ASP A 41 1.81 -4.76 -22.83
CA ASP A 41 2.64 -4.38 -23.98
C ASP A 41 2.94 -2.87 -24.06
N GLU A 42 1.98 -2.05 -23.62
CA GLU A 42 2.11 -0.59 -23.57
C GLU A 42 3.19 -0.14 -22.57
N PHE A 43 3.23 -0.76 -21.38
CA PHE A 43 4.03 -0.27 -20.26
C PHE A 43 5.25 -1.13 -19.91
N LYS A 44 5.41 -2.33 -20.48
CA LYS A 44 6.52 -3.23 -20.17
C LYS A 44 7.90 -2.65 -20.47
N ASN A 45 8.01 -1.76 -21.46
CA ASN A 45 9.26 -1.15 -21.91
C ASN A 45 9.42 0.32 -21.45
N ASP A 46 8.51 0.85 -20.63
CA ASP A 46 8.66 2.21 -20.08
C ASP A 46 9.90 2.26 -19.16
N PRO A 47 10.86 3.20 -19.35
CA PRO A 47 12.06 3.30 -18.52
C PRO A 47 11.77 3.61 -17.04
N ARG A 48 10.57 4.07 -16.72
CA ARG A 48 10.08 4.31 -15.35
C ARG A 48 9.53 3.03 -14.70
N ASN A 49 9.22 2.00 -15.49
CA ASN A 49 8.72 0.74 -14.99
C ASN A 49 9.81 0.04 -14.15
N PRO A 50 9.58 -0.23 -12.86
CA PRO A 50 10.57 -0.91 -12.02
C PRO A 50 10.92 -2.31 -12.54
N ASN A 51 10.01 -2.97 -13.28
CA ASN A 51 10.27 -4.28 -13.89
C ASN A 51 11.25 -4.23 -15.06
N ALA A 52 11.39 -3.07 -15.73
CA ALA A 52 12.32 -2.93 -16.86
C ALA A 52 13.79 -2.85 -16.41
N LYS A 53 14.04 -2.53 -15.13
CA LYS A 53 15.40 -2.36 -14.57
C LYS A 53 16.00 -3.65 -14.05
N ASN A 54 15.18 -4.68 -13.79
CA ASN A 54 15.63 -5.99 -13.35
C ASN A 54 15.35 -6.99 -14.48
N PRO A 55 16.33 -7.30 -15.36
CA PRO A 55 16.18 -8.41 -16.29
C PRO A 55 15.99 -9.67 -15.45
N LYS A 56 14.77 -10.23 -15.47
CA LYS A 56 14.53 -11.57 -14.92
C LYS A 56 15.27 -12.55 -15.85
N HIS A 57 16.36 -13.11 -15.34
CA HIS A 57 17.13 -14.15 -16.01
C HIS A 57 16.30 -15.43 -16.17
#